data_AF-T1BR18-F1
#
_entry.id   AF-T1BR18-F1
#
_cell.length_a   1.000
_cell.length_b   1.000
_cell.length_c   1.000
_cell.angle_alpha   90.00
_cell.angle_beta   90.00
_cell.angle_gamma   90.00
#
_symmetry.space_group_name_H-M   'P 1'
#
loop_
_entity.id
_entity.type
_entity.pdbx_description
1 polymer ?
#
loop_
_entity_poly.entity_id
_entity_poly.type
_entity_poly.pdbx_seq_one_letter_code
_entity_poly.pdbx_strand_id
1 'polypeptide(L)'
;MPPEVALPVLELARRRGYAVNVYQDDNLLVDAITPDVEFYVGISQIGAVVAKDPPLEERLQQGTTKLTVVVADPERFLRAMAEIVELIGERAEVTRSLVGFCEITAKDVNKGAAVLWLCQHLGADPAQVIVMGDAPNDLSMLAVAARR
;
A
#
# COMPACT_ATOMS: atom_id res chain seq x y z
N MET A 1 8.27 5.41 2.20
CA MET A 1 7.68 5.38 3.55
C MET A 1 8.77 5.05 4.56
N PRO A 2 8.88 5.83 5.64
CA PRO A 2 10.00 5.71 6.57
C PRO A 2 9.76 4.62 7.62
N PRO A 3 10.83 4.13 8.30
CA PRO A 3 10.76 3.00 9.22
C PRO A 3 9.80 3.19 10.39
N GLU A 4 9.65 4.42 10.90
CA GLU A 4 8.78 4.76 12.05
C GLU A 4 7.28 4.58 11.79
N VAL A 5 6.90 4.40 10.52
CA VAL A 5 5.55 4.00 10.11
C VAL A 5 5.52 2.52 9.72
N ALA A 6 6.51 2.07 8.95
CA ALA A 6 6.52 0.72 8.40
C ALA A 6 6.68 -0.37 9.47
N LEU A 7 7.59 -0.17 10.44
CA LEU A 7 7.90 -1.16 11.47
C LEU A 7 6.72 -1.41 12.43
N PRO A 8 6.00 -0.39 12.95
CA PRO A 8 4.80 -0.63 13.74
C PRO A 8 3.71 -1.42 13.00
N VAL A 9 3.53 -1.17 11.70
CA VAL A 9 2.57 -1.90 10.87
C VAL A 9 2.97 -3.37 10.73
N LEU A 10 4.26 -3.63 10.44
CA LEU A 10 4.79 -5.00 10.39
C LEU A 10 4.59 -5.73 11.73
N GLU A 11 4.89 -5.06 12.85
CA GLU A 11 4.75 -5.66 14.18
C GLU A 11 3.28 -5.96 14.51
N LEU A 12 2.35 -5.02 14.23
CA LEU A 12 0.92 -5.23 14.41
C LEU A 12 0.43 -6.42 13.58
N ALA A 13 0.80 -6.47 12.30
CA ALA A 13 0.40 -7.53 11.39
C ALA A 13 0.89 -8.90 11.88
N ARG A 14 2.14 -9.01 12.32
CA ARG A 14 2.69 -10.24 12.93
C ARG A 14 1.89 -10.67 14.16
N ARG A 15 1.60 -9.74 15.10
CA ARG A 15 0.81 -10.04 16.30
C ARG A 15 -0.61 -10.51 15.99
N ARG A 16 -1.21 -10.03 14.89
CA ARG A 16 -2.57 -10.35 14.45
C ARG A 16 -2.65 -11.53 13.47
N GLY A 17 -1.50 -12.03 13.01
CA GLY A 17 -1.45 -13.04 11.96
C GLY A 17 -2.02 -12.54 10.62
N TYR A 18 -1.69 -11.30 10.25
CA TYR A 18 -1.93 -10.76 8.90
C TYR A 18 -0.66 -10.92 8.06
N ALA A 19 -0.81 -11.24 6.78
CA ALA A 19 0.32 -11.23 5.86
C ALA A 19 0.73 -9.78 5.54
N VAL A 20 2.03 -9.54 5.38
CA VAL A 20 2.56 -8.25 4.95
C VAL A 20 3.43 -8.43 3.74
N ASN A 21 3.10 -7.68 2.71
CA ASN A 21 3.86 -7.52 1.50
C ASN A 21 4.65 -6.21 1.58
N VAL A 22 5.97 -6.30 1.49
CA VAL A 22 6.86 -5.15 1.46
C VAL A 22 7.37 -4.94 0.04
N TYR A 23 7.11 -3.77 -0.53
CA TYR A 23 7.68 -3.37 -1.81
C TYR A 23 8.99 -2.63 -1.58
N GLN A 24 10.10 -3.19 -2.06
CA GLN A 24 11.42 -2.57 -1.98
C GLN A 24 12.21 -2.92 -3.24
N ASP A 25 12.72 -1.90 -3.92
CA ASP A 25 13.50 -2.03 -5.17
C ASP A 25 12.82 -2.96 -6.20
N ASP A 26 11.54 -2.72 -6.46
CA ASP A 26 10.66 -3.52 -7.34
C ASP A 26 10.49 -5.00 -6.97
N ASN A 27 10.92 -5.41 -5.77
CA ASN A 27 10.68 -6.75 -5.24
C ASN A 27 9.51 -6.77 -4.26
N LEU A 28 8.72 -7.85 -4.32
CA LEU A 28 7.68 -8.17 -3.35
C LEU A 28 8.27 -9.09 -2.27
N LEU A 29 8.54 -8.55 -1.09
CA LEU A 29 9.16 -9.27 0.02
C LEU A 29 8.11 -9.64 1.08
N VAL A 30 8.21 -10.86 1.61
CA VAL A 30 7.29 -11.40 2.64
C VAL A 30 8.04 -12.19 3.72
N ASP A 31 7.44 -12.35 4.91
CA ASP A 31 8.00 -13.19 5.97
C ASP A 31 7.96 -14.69 5.63
N ALA A 32 6.89 -15.12 4.97
CA ALA A 32 6.65 -16.49 4.54
C ALA A 32 5.58 -16.52 3.45
N ILE A 33 5.54 -17.60 2.67
CA ILE A 33 4.41 -17.86 1.78
C ILE A 33 3.26 -18.43 2.62
N THR A 34 2.17 -17.67 2.72
CA THR A 34 0.93 -18.03 3.43
C THR A 34 -0.24 -18.02 2.44
N PRO A 35 -1.41 -18.57 2.79
CA PRO A 35 -2.59 -18.49 1.93
C PRO A 35 -2.99 -17.06 1.54
N ASP A 36 -2.80 -16.09 2.45
CA ASP A 36 -3.05 -14.67 2.15
C ASP A 36 -2.03 -14.12 1.13
N VAL A 37 -0.76 -14.53 1.22
CA VAL A 37 0.25 -14.18 0.19
C VAL A 37 -0.08 -14.83 -1.14
N GLU A 38 -0.47 -16.12 -1.14
CA GLU A 38 -0.91 -16.85 -2.34
C GLU A 38 -2.11 -16.17 -3.01
N PHE A 39 -3.10 -15.73 -2.21
CA PHE A 39 -4.23 -14.93 -2.67
C PHE A 39 -3.76 -13.63 -3.35
N TYR A 40 -2.80 -12.91 -2.75
CA TYR A 40 -2.26 -11.68 -3.32
C TYR A 40 -1.53 -11.92 -4.64
N VAL A 41 -0.60 -12.88 -4.69
CA VAL A 41 0.20 -13.14 -5.91
C VAL A 41 -0.67 -13.70 -7.04
N GLY A 42 -1.74 -14.46 -6.71
CA GLY A 42 -2.72 -14.94 -7.67
C GLY A 42 -3.52 -13.82 -8.34
N ILE A 43 -3.75 -12.70 -7.64
CA ILE A 43 -4.45 -11.53 -8.21
C ILE A 43 -3.46 -10.59 -8.90
N SER A 44 -2.34 -10.28 -8.25
CA SER A 44 -1.36 -9.30 -8.74
C SER A 44 -0.45 -9.83 -9.84
N GLN A 45 -0.33 -11.15 -9.99
CA GLN A 45 0.56 -11.82 -10.95
C GLN A 45 2.04 -11.43 -10.77
N ILE A 46 2.44 -11.09 -9.53
CA ILE A 46 3.81 -10.77 -9.15
C ILE A 46 4.36 -11.88 -8.24
N GLY A 47 5.59 -12.32 -8.48
CA GLY A 47 6.25 -13.30 -7.62
C GLY A 47 6.67 -12.70 -6.27
N ALA A 48 6.44 -13.43 -5.17
CA ALA A 48 6.89 -13.06 -3.84
C ALA A 48 8.21 -13.74 -3.47
N VAL A 49 9.09 -13.01 -2.78
CA VAL A 49 10.37 -13.49 -2.26
C VAL A 49 10.31 -13.50 -0.73
N VAL A 50 10.63 -14.64 -0.13
CA VAL A 50 10.72 -14.75 1.33
C VAL A 50 12.00 -14.08 1.82
N ALA A 51 11.87 -13.00 2.60
CA ALA A 51 12.99 -12.24 3.14
C ALA A 51 13.52 -12.91 4.42
N LYS A 52 14.56 -13.74 4.28
CA LYS A 52 15.24 -14.40 5.41
C LYS A 52 16.48 -13.67 5.89
N ASP A 53 17.27 -13.15 4.95
CA ASP A 53 18.55 -12.53 5.23
C ASP A 53 18.78 -11.33 4.27
N PRO A 54 18.74 -10.08 4.76
CA PRO A 54 18.18 -9.70 6.06
C PRO A 54 16.65 -9.91 6.13
N PRO A 55 16.08 -10.11 7.34
CA PRO A 55 14.63 -10.19 7.56
C PRO A 55 13.93 -8.84 7.32
N LEU A 56 12.61 -8.85 7.22
CA LEU A 56 11.82 -7.66 6.87
C LEU A 56 12.07 -6.47 7.81
N GLU A 57 12.18 -6.68 9.12
CA GLU A 57 12.41 -5.58 10.08
C GLU A 57 13.73 -4.85 9.85
N GLU A 58 14.77 -5.55 9.40
CA GLU A 58 16.08 -4.96 9.11
C GLU A 58 16.03 -4.27 7.73
N ARG A 59 15.39 -4.88 6.75
CA ARG A 59 15.16 -4.27 5.42
C ARG A 59 14.38 -2.96 5.52
N LEU A 60 13.35 -2.93 6.36
CA LEU A 60 12.51 -1.76 6.57
C LEU A 60 13.24 -0.60 7.24
N GLN A 61 14.43 -0.82 7.84
CA GLN A 61 15.28 0.29 8.31
C GLN A 61 15.72 1.22 7.18
N GLN A 62 15.78 0.72 5.94
CA GLN A 62 16.07 1.52 4.74
C GLN A 62 14.80 2.19 4.16
N GLY A 63 13.64 1.98 4.77
CA GLY A 63 12.35 2.39 4.25
C GLY A 63 11.83 1.48 3.12
N THR A 64 10.62 1.75 2.67
CA THR A 64 9.90 0.98 1.65
C THR A 64 9.05 1.90 0.78
N THR A 65 8.78 1.54 -0.48
CA THR A 65 7.87 2.32 -1.32
C THR A 65 6.41 2.18 -0.87
N LYS A 66 6.01 0.97 -0.47
CA LYS A 66 4.65 0.63 -0.08
C LYS A 66 4.63 -0.65 0.76
N LEU A 67 3.71 -0.69 1.72
CA LEU A 67 3.26 -1.94 2.33
C LEU A 67 1.88 -2.32 1.81
N THR A 68 1.62 -3.62 1.68
CA THR A 68 0.25 -4.13 1.59
C THR A 68 0.04 -5.15 2.71
N VAL A 69 -0.85 -4.85 3.65
CA VAL A 69 -1.34 -5.86 4.59
C VAL A 69 -2.45 -6.64 3.90
N VAL A 70 -2.28 -7.96 3.81
CA VAL A 70 -3.18 -8.85 3.08
C VAL A 70 -3.95 -9.72 4.06
N VAL A 71 -5.27 -9.68 3.92
CA VAL A 71 -6.22 -10.46 4.72
C VAL A 71 -7.38 -10.87 3.83
N ALA A 72 -7.42 -12.13 3.35
CA ALA A 72 -8.45 -12.54 2.40
C ALA A 72 -9.87 -12.53 2.98
N ASP A 73 -10.01 -12.77 4.28
CA ASP A 73 -11.30 -12.73 4.98
C ASP A 73 -11.83 -11.29 5.09
N PRO A 74 -13.02 -10.97 4.54
CA PRO A 74 -13.54 -9.60 4.50
C PRO A 74 -13.77 -8.94 5.86
N GLU A 75 -14.23 -9.71 6.86
CA GLU A 75 -14.49 -9.15 8.20
C GLU A 75 -13.19 -8.84 8.95
N ARG A 76 -12.21 -9.76 8.88
CA ARG A 76 -10.86 -9.53 9.41
C ARG A 76 -10.17 -8.39 8.67
N PHE A 77 -10.39 -8.26 7.36
CA PHE A 77 -9.84 -7.18 6.55
C PHE A 77 -10.31 -5.80 7.03
N LEU A 78 -11.62 -5.63 7.28
CA LEU A 78 -12.15 -4.37 7.80
C LEU A 78 -11.57 -4.03 9.18
N ARG A 79 -11.40 -5.04 10.04
CA ARG A 79 -10.72 -4.87 11.34
C ARG A 79 -9.26 -4.46 11.15
N ALA A 80 -8.52 -5.13 10.28
CA ALA A 80 -7.12 -4.82 10.01
C ALA A 80 -6.94 -3.38 9.51
N MET A 81 -7.77 -2.93 8.57
CA MET A 81 -7.78 -1.54 8.09
C MET A 81 -7.99 -0.55 9.23
N ALA A 82 -8.98 -0.78 10.10
CA ALA A 82 -9.27 0.11 11.22
C ALA A 82 -8.10 0.17 12.22
N GLU A 83 -7.53 -0.98 12.58
CA GLU A 83 -6.37 -1.08 13.49
C GLU A 83 -5.14 -0.35 12.91
N ILE A 84 -4.91 -0.47 11.60
CA ILE A 84 -3.78 0.19 10.93
C ILE A 84 -3.98 1.71 10.89
N VAL A 85 -5.18 2.18 10.54
CA VAL A 85 -5.51 3.61 10.55
C VAL A 85 -5.35 4.21 11.96
N GLU A 86 -5.85 3.52 12.99
CA GLU A 86 -5.70 3.95 14.38
C GLU A 86 -4.23 3.99 14.81
N LEU A 87 -3.44 2.98 14.42
CA LEU A 87 -2.02 2.89 14.74
C LEU A 87 -1.19 4.02 14.12
N ILE A 88 -1.40 4.32 12.84
CA ILE A 88 -0.51 5.23 12.10
C ILE A 88 -1.01 6.67 12.06
N GLY A 89 -2.31 6.91 12.22
CA GLY A 89 -2.92 8.23 12.11
C GLY A 89 -2.60 8.88 10.76
N GLU A 90 -2.29 10.18 10.78
CA GLU A 90 -1.99 10.95 9.55
C GLU A 90 -0.53 10.86 9.07
N ARG A 91 0.24 9.89 9.56
CA ARG A 91 1.67 9.72 9.21
C ARG A 91 1.88 9.04 7.85
N ALA A 92 0.83 8.44 7.29
CA ALA A 92 0.85 7.74 6.02
C ALA A 92 -0.55 7.72 5.39
N GLU A 93 -0.62 7.39 4.12
CA GLU A 93 -1.86 7.15 3.40
C GLU A 93 -2.28 5.70 3.60
N VAL A 94 -3.55 5.46 3.94
CA VAL A 94 -4.13 4.11 3.99
C VAL A 94 -5.29 4.05 3.02
N THR A 95 -5.26 3.08 2.12
CA THR A 95 -6.31 2.88 1.13
C THR A 95 -6.47 1.40 0.80
N ARG A 96 -7.35 1.09 -0.16
CA ARG A 96 -7.51 -0.26 -0.71
C ARG A 96 -7.77 -0.21 -2.20
N SER A 97 -7.16 -1.13 -2.92
CA SER A 97 -7.46 -1.43 -4.33
C SER A 97 -8.56 -2.49 -4.45
N LEU A 98 -8.58 -3.45 -3.52
CA LEU A 98 -9.55 -4.54 -3.45
C LEU A 98 -9.88 -4.85 -1.99
N VAL A 99 -11.02 -5.50 -1.74
CA VAL A 99 -11.25 -6.13 -0.43
C VAL A 99 -10.15 -7.17 -0.17
N GLY A 100 -9.51 -7.02 0.98
CA GLY A 100 -8.40 -7.87 1.41
C GLY A 100 -7.02 -7.25 1.24
N PHE A 101 -6.89 -6.14 0.50
CA PHE A 101 -5.60 -5.44 0.29
C PHE A 101 -5.61 -4.07 0.96
N CYS A 102 -5.00 -4.00 2.14
CA CYS A 102 -4.81 -2.74 2.87
C CYS A 102 -3.48 -2.15 2.42
N GLU A 103 -3.53 -1.10 1.59
CA GLU A 103 -2.35 -0.46 1.03
C GLU A 103 -1.93 0.72 1.90
N ILE A 104 -0.65 0.74 2.27
CA ILE A 104 -0.05 1.83 3.04
C ILE A 104 1.10 2.41 2.24
N THR A 105 1.01 3.70 1.94
CA THR A 105 2.05 4.49 1.26
C THR A 105 2.49 5.66 2.13
N ALA A 106 3.60 6.30 1.77
CA ALA A 106 4.05 7.49 2.49
C ALA A 106 2.97 8.59 2.47
N LYS A 107 3.00 9.48 3.46
CA LYS A 107 2.12 10.66 3.51
C LYS A 107 2.18 11.43 2.18
N ASP A 108 1.03 11.89 1.71
CA ASP A 108 0.86 12.63 0.44
C ASP A 108 1.21 11.83 -0.83
N VAL A 109 1.55 10.54 -0.72
CA VAL A 109 1.78 9.65 -1.87
C VAL A 109 0.51 8.87 -2.20
N ASN A 110 -0.22 9.38 -3.19
CA ASN A 110 -1.44 8.77 -3.73
C ASN A 110 -1.55 9.00 -5.25
N LYS A 111 -2.54 8.37 -5.91
CA LYS A 111 -2.71 8.45 -7.37
C LYS A 111 -2.97 9.88 -7.86
N GLY A 112 -3.71 10.69 -7.10
CA GLY A 112 -3.94 12.10 -7.42
C GLY A 112 -2.65 12.93 -7.44
N ALA A 113 -1.82 12.78 -6.41
CA ALA A 113 -0.51 13.43 -6.36
C ALA A 113 0.39 12.99 -7.53
N ALA A 114 0.37 11.70 -7.89
CA ALA A 114 1.11 11.18 -9.03
C ALA A 114 0.64 11.77 -10.37
N VAL A 115 -0.67 11.91 -10.58
CA VAL A 115 -1.24 12.56 -11.77
C VAL A 115 -0.78 14.01 -11.86
N LEU A 116 -0.88 14.79 -10.78
CA LEU A 116 -0.46 16.19 -10.77
C LEU A 116 1.04 16.34 -11.06
N TRP A 117 1.88 15.49 -10.47
CA TRP A 117 3.30 15.45 -10.75
C TRP A 117 3.58 15.17 -12.24
N LEU A 118 2.88 14.20 -12.83
CA LEU A 118 3.03 13.86 -14.25
C LEU A 118 2.59 15.02 -15.16
N CYS A 119 1.50 15.71 -14.82
CA CYS A 119 1.05 16.89 -15.56
C CYS A 119 2.13 17.97 -15.59
N GLN A 120 2.69 18.28 -14.42
CA GLN A 120 3.79 19.24 -14.30
C GLN A 120 5.01 18.81 -15.12
N HIS A 121 5.38 17.53 -15.04
CA HIS A 121 6.53 16.99 -15.78
C HIS A 121 6.35 17.11 -17.30
N LEU A 122 5.13 16.90 -17.80
CA LEU A 122 4.81 16.96 -19.23
C LEU A 122 4.41 18.36 -19.71
N GLY A 123 4.26 19.35 -18.81
CA GLY A 123 3.74 20.67 -19.14
C GLY A 123 2.26 20.66 -19.56
N ALA A 124 1.50 19.66 -19.09
CA ALA A 124 0.07 19.53 -19.37
C ALA A 124 -0.78 20.21 -18.29
N ASP A 125 -1.90 20.83 -18.69
CA ASP A 125 -2.87 21.38 -17.76
C ASP A 125 -3.71 20.25 -17.14
N PRO A 126 -3.75 20.10 -15.79
CA PRO A 126 -4.62 19.13 -15.12
C PRO A 126 -6.10 19.21 -15.53
N ALA A 127 -6.60 20.38 -15.96
CA ALA A 127 -7.97 20.54 -16.45
C ALA A 127 -8.25 19.82 -17.77
N GLN A 128 -7.20 19.46 -18.52
CA GLN A 128 -7.27 18.71 -19.77
C GLN A 128 -7.10 17.19 -19.56
N VAL A 129 -6.95 16.74 -18.31
CA VAL A 129 -6.75 15.34 -17.98
C VAL A 129 -8.07 14.65 -17.73
N ILE A 130 -8.26 13.50 -18.39
CA ILE A 130 -9.33 12.56 -18.07
C ILE A 130 -8.72 11.45 -17.21
N VAL A 131 -9.37 11.18 -16.08
CA VAL A 131 -9.04 10.09 -15.17
C VAL A 131 -10.22 9.12 -15.09
N MET A 132 -9.93 7.85 -14.86
CA MET A 132 -10.94 6.80 -14.66
C MET A 132 -10.48 5.91 -13.50
N GLY A 133 -11.43 5.45 -12.69
CA GLY A 133 -11.14 4.59 -11.54
C GLY A 133 -12.41 3.98 -10.97
N ASP A 134 -12.23 2.93 -10.18
CA ASP A 134 -13.28 2.04 -9.67
C ASP A 134 -13.08 1.68 -8.19
N ALA A 135 -11.91 1.98 -7.62
CA ALA A 135 -11.54 1.60 -6.27
C ALA A 135 -11.26 2.82 -5.36
N PRO A 136 -11.29 2.66 -4.02
CA PRO A 136 -10.98 3.74 -3.09
C PRO A 136 -9.63 4.43 -3.29
N ASN A 137 -8.61 3.72 -3.79
CA ASN A 137 -7.31 4.33 -4.10
C ASN A 137 -7.35 5.30 -5.30
N ASP A 138 -8.42 5.27 -6.10
CA ASP A 138 -8.64 6.16 -7.24
C ASP A 138 -9.31 7.48 -6.86
N LEU A 139 -9.94 7.56 -5.69
CA LEU A 139 -10.67 8.76 -5.25
C LEU A 139 -9.77 10.01 -5.30
N SER A 140 -8.49 9.85 -4.96
CA SER A 140 -7.51 10.95 -5.02
C SER A 140 -7.32 11.50 -6.45
N MET A 141 -7.25 10.65 -7.48
CA MET A 141 -7.13 11.13 -8.86
C MET A 141 -8.46 11.63 -9.41
N LEU A 142 -9.59 10.99 -9.06
CA LEU A 142 -10.92 11.45 -9.46
C LEU A 142 -11.18 12.88 -8.95
N ALA A 143 -10.73 13.18 -7.73
CA ALA A 143 -10.81 14.51 -7.16
C ALA A 143 -9.96 15.56 -7.91
N VAL A 144 -8.86 15.17 -8.57
CA VAL A 144 -8.06 16.10 -9.40
C VAL A 144 -8.88 16.58 -10.59
N ALA A 145 -9.53 15.68 -11.32
CA ALA A 145 -10.33 16.04 -12.50
C ALA A 145 -11.69 16.67 -12.17
N ALA A 146 -12.17 16.52 -10.94
CA ALA A 146 -13.41 17.16 -10.46
C ALA A 146 -13.22 18.66 -10.15
N ARG A 147 -11.98 19.16 -10.00
CA ARG A 147 -11.69 20.58 -9.81
C ARG A 147 -11.88 21.30 -11.14
N ARG A 148 -12.99 22.02 -11.28
CA ARG A 148 -13.31 22.90 -12.41
C ARG A 148 -13.61 24.30 -11.91
#